data_AF-A0A926ASL9-F1
#
_entry.id   AF-A0A926ASL9-F1
#
_cell.length_a   1.000
_cell.length_b   1.000
_cell.length_c   1.000
_cell.angle_alpha   90.00
_cell.angle_beta   90.00
_cell.angle_gamma   90.00
#
_symmetry.space_group_name_H-M   'P 1'
#
loop_
_entity.id
_entity.type
_entity.pdbx_description
1 polymer ?
#
loop_
_entity_poly.entity_id
_entity_poly.type
_entity_poly.pdbx_seq_one_letter_code
_entity_poly.pdbx_strand_id
1 'polypeptide(L)' 'MNRSFLEATLPAFSFLAIDTSSPYVDTRANLVAGSPESRQYQAQYLNGDDPIGQLSDILNVTVPG' A
#
# COMPACT_ATOMS: atom_id res chain seq x y z
N MET A 1 28.57 -22.54 5.06
CA MET A 1 27.37 -22.22 4.28
C MET A 1 26.70 -21.01 4.91
N ASN A 2 26.91 -19.80 4.38
CA ASN A 2 26.28 -18.58 4.91
C ASN A 2 25.26 -18.10 3.88
N ARG A 3 23.98 -18.39 4.09
CA ARG A 3 22.91 -17.76 3.33
C ARG A 3 22.65 -16.41 3.97
N SER A 4 23.31 -15.37 3.47
CA SER A 4 22.93 -13.99 3.73
C SER A 4 21.53 -13.80 3.17
N PHE A 5 20.53 -13.79 4.04
CA PHE A 5 19.20 -13.31 3.68
C PHE A 5 19.35 -11.80 3.51
N LEU A 6 19.36 -11.35 2.25
CA LEU A 6 19.06 -9.97 1.92
C LEU A 6 17.64 -9.73 2.43
N GLU A 7 17.50 -9.19 3.64
CA GLU A 7 16.26 -8.57 4.05
C GLU A 7 16.06 -7.39 3.11
N ALA A 8 15.25 -7.60 2.07
CA ALA A 8 14.77 -6.52 1.24
C ALA A 8 14.01 -5.59 2.19
N THR A 9 14.62 -4.46 2.56
CA THR A 9 13.94 -3.38 3.23
C THR A 9 12.78 -2.99 2.32
N LEU A 10 11.56 -3.43 2.65
CA LEU A 10 10.37 -3.00 1.93
C LEU A 10 10.36 -1.47 1.91
N PRO A 11 10.06 -0.81 0.78
CA PRO A 11 9.92 0.63 0.78
C PRO A 11 8.94 1.04 1.88
N ALA A 12 9.31 2.03 2.68
CA ALA A 12 8.45 2.52 3.75
C ALA A 12 7.11 2.97 3.16
N PHE A 13 6.00 2.51 3.76
CA PHE A 13 4.67 2.85 3.28
C PHE A 13 4.42 4.36 3.28
N SER A 14 3.86 4.82 2.15
CA SER A 14 3.21 6.11 1.92
C SER A 14 2.01 6.39 2.81
N PHE A 15 1.86 7.56 3.45
CA PHE A 15 0.48 8.03 3.67
C PHE A 15 -0.15 8.31 2.31
N LEU A 16 -1.28 7.65 2.03
CA LEU A 16 -1.99 7.77 0.77
C LEU A 16 -3.25 8.65 0.91
N ALA A 17 -4.18 8.25 1.77
CA ALA A 17 -5.41 8.97 2.06
C ALA A 17 -6.06 8.46 3.36
N ILE A 18 -6.97 9.26 3.92
CA ILE A 18 -7.98 8.79 4.87
C ILE A 18 -9.26 8.56 4.08
N ASP A 19 -9.76 7.32 4.09
CA ASP A 19 -11.04 6.98 3.50
C ASP A 19 -11.98 6.43 4.57
N THR A 20 -13.09 7.13 4.77
CA THR A 20 -14.14 6.75 5.72
C THR A 20 -15.29 6.01 5.04
N SER A 21 -15.24 5.82 3.71
CA SER A 21 -16.31 5.24 2.92
C SER A 21 -15.77 4.23 1.90
N SER A 22 -15.95 2.94 2.17
CA SER A 22 -15.56 1.91 1.21
C SER A 22 -16.44 1.92 -0.05
N PRO A 23 -15.89 1.64 -1.24
CA PRO A 23 -14.48 1.30 -1.49
C PRO A 23 -13.58 2.52 -1.71
N TYR A 24 -12.30 2.37 -1.34
CA TYR A 24 -11.26 3.34 -1.70
C TYR A 24 -10.95 3.28 -3.20
N VAL A 25 -10.91 4.43 -3.86
CA VAL A 25 -10.58 4.57 -5.28
C VAL A 25 -9.24 5.29 -5.44
N ASP A 26 -8.20 4.55 -5.85
CA ASP A 26 -6.89 5.13 -6.15
C ASP A 26 -6.87 5.75 -7.55
N THR A 27 -6.80 7.08 -7.64
CA THR A 27 -6.77 7.84 -8.90
C THR A 27 -5.36 8.22 -9.36
N ARG A 28 -4.31 7.70 -8.73
CA ARG A 28 -2.93 7.99 -9.15
C ARG A 28 -2.63 7.40 -10.52
N ALA A 29 -2.01 8.20 -11.38
CA ALA A 29 -1.45 7.74 -12.65
C ALA A 29 -0.36 6.68 -12.42
N ASN A 30 -0.21 5.74 -13.35
CA ASN A 30 0.88 4.77 -13.31
C ASN A 30 2.21 5.49 -13.41
N LEU A 31 3.23 4.96 -12.73
CA LEU A 31 4.58 5.51 -12.77
C LEU A 31 5.12 5.57 -14.20
N VAL A 32 4.80 4.56 -15.01
CA VAL A 32 5.08 4.51 -16.44
C VAL A 32 3.76 4.38 -17.18
N ALA A 33 3.40 5.40 -17.96
CA ALA A 33 2.15 5.41 -18.73
C ALA A 33 2.07 4.20 -19.69
N GLY A 34 0.91 3.57 -19.79
CA GLY A 34 0.69 2.43 -20.68
C GLY A 34 1.29 1.11 -20.17
N SER A 35 1.97 1.10 -19.02
CA SER A 35 2.56 -0.11 -18.45
C SER A 35 1.80 -0.55 -17.19
N PRO A 36 1.53 -1.86 -17.03
CA PRO A 36 0.98 -2.37 -15.79
C PRO A 36 1.92 -2.12 -14.60
N GLU A 37 1.33 -1.87 -13.43
CA GLU A 37 2.06 -1.58 -12.19
C GLU A 37 1.52 -2.43 -11.05
N SER A 38 2.42 -2.96 -10.20
CA SER A 38 2.03 -3.61 -8.94
C SER A 38 2.04 -2.59 -7.81
N ARG A 39 0.92 -2.49 -7.09
CA ARG A 39 0.74 -1.58 -5.96
C ARG A 39 0.46 -2.36 -4.68
N GLN A 40 1.04 -1.89 -3.58
CA GLN A 40 0.84 -2.41 -2.24
C GLN A 40 0.01 -1.43 -1.43
N TYR A 41 -1.01 -1.94 -0.75
CA TYR A 41 -1.87 -1.16 0.14
C TYR A 41 -1.91 -1.78 1.53
N GLN A 42 -1.96 -0.92 2.52
CA GLN A 42 -2.14 -1.27 3.91
C GLN A 42 -3.06 -0.22 4.54
N ALA A 43 -4.02 -0.68 5.33
CA ALA A 43 -4.98 0.18 6.01
C ALA A 43 -4.74 0.16 7.52
N GLN A 44 -5.11 1.23 8.20
CA GLN A 44 -5.17 1.30 9.66
C GLN A 44 -6.57 1.72 10.07
N TYR A 45 -7.06 1.19 11.19
CA TYR A 45 -8.34 1.62 11.74
C TYR A 45 -8.23 3.06 12.24
N LEU A 46 -9.23 3.87 11.90
CA LEU A 46 -9.34 5.26 12.33
C LEU A 46 -10.52 5.39 13.28
N ASN A 47 -10.27 5.89 14.49
CA ASN A 47 -11.30 6.20 15.48
C ASN A 47 -11.40 7.72 15.65
N GLY A 48 -12.36 8.34 14.98
CA GLY A 48 -12.40 9.80 14.88
C GLY A 48 -11.21 10.30 14.08
N ASP A 49 -10.33 11.08 14.71
CA ASP A 49 -9.10 11.62 14.09
C ASP A 49 -7.84 10.79 14.46
N ASP A 50 -7.97 9.78 15.33
CA ASP A 50 -6.85 9.02 15.83
C ASP A 50 -6.68 7.71 15.03
N PRO A 51 -5.55 7.53 14.31
CA PRO A 51 -5.22 6.24 13.70
C PRO A 51 -4.74 5.29 14.79
N ILE A 52 -5.57 4.30 15.12
CA ILE A 52 -5.32 3.38 16.24
C ILE A 52 -5.37 1.92 15.78
N GLY A 53 -4.71 1.06 16.55
CA GLY A 53 -4.70 -0.37 16.30
C GLY A 53 -3.65 -0.83 15.29
N GLN A 54 -3.70 -2.11 14.98
CA GLN A 54 -2.75 -2.78 14.09
C GLN A 54 -3.04 -2.42 12.63
N LEU A 55 -1.97 -2.30 11.84
CA LEU A 55 -2.05 -2.24 10.39
C LEU A 55 -2.62 -3.54 9.81
N SER A 56 -3.40 -3.44 8.75
CA SER A 56 -3.91 -4.61 8.03
C SER A 56 -2.80 -5.43 7.39
N ASP A 57 -3.16 -6.61 6.88
CA ASP A 57 -2.33 -7.31 5.91
C ASP A 57 -2.07 -6.43 4.67
N ILE A 58 -0.95 -6.71 3.99
CA ILE A 58 -0.57 -6.03 2.76
C ILE A 58 -1.37 -6.61 1.59
N LEU A 59 -2.18 -5.77 0.96
CA LEU A 59 -2.88 -6.10 -0.27
C LEU A 59 -2.00 -5.76 -1.47
N ASN A 60 -1.80 -6.73 -2.37
CA ASN A 60 -1.10 -6.52 -3.64
C ASN A 60 -2.11 -6.46 -4.79
N VAL A 61 -2.09 -5.39 -5.58
CA VAL A 61 -3.00 -5.17 -6.71
C VAL A 61 -2.20 -4.86 -7.96
N THR A 62 -2.57 -5.48 -9.08
CA THR A 62 -2.03 -5.12 -10.40
C THR A 62 -2.97 -4.14 -11.08
N VAL A 63 -2.48 -2.93 -11.36
CA VAL A 63 -3.20 -1.92 -12.13
C VAL A 63 -2.84 -2.10 -13.61
N PRO A 64 -3.82 -2.14 -14.53
CA PRO A 64 -3.54 -2.20 -15.96
C PRO A 64 -2.88 -0.91 -16.46
N GLY A 65 -2.18 -1.02 -17.59
CA GLY A 65 -1.52 0.09 -18.30
C GLY A 65 -2.49 0.96 -19.09
#